data_AF-A0A941UQY5-F1
#
_entry.id   AF-A0A941UQY5-F1
#
_cell.length_a   1.000
_cell.length_b   1.000
_cell.length_c   1.000
_cell.angle_alpha   90.00
_cell.angle_beta   90.00
_cell.angle_gamma   90.00
#
_symmetry.space_group_name_H-M   'P 1'
#
loop_
_entity.id
_entity.type
_entity.pdbx_description
1 polymer ?
#
loop_
_entity_poly.entity_id
_entity_poly.type
_entity_poly.pdbx_seq_one_letter_code
_entity_poly.pdbx_strand_id
1 'polypeptide(L)'
;TYHIQEFIDAMVTEGKGAATIDHERAELRRLFNHAIHIWRWRSIETNPASNLNMPAVNNKRDRVLSNDEWRKMLKALAESKNRYAIPLICLILETSMRSCEPLTEARWGNVNWTRRILELPDSKGGKRPVLLGCGYRLQSAVSSTDRCNTLS
;
A
#
# COMPACT_ATOMS: atom_id res chain seq x y z
N THR A 1 -10.58 12.70 -30.95
CA THR A 1 -11.11 12.90 -29.58
C THR A 1 -12.44 12.21 -29.36
N TYR A 2 -13.39 12.31 -30.30
CA TYR A 2 -14.73 11.69 -30.22
C TYR A 2 -14.73 10.20 -29.78
N HIS A 3 -13.92 9.35 -30.43
CA HIS A 3 -13.86 7.92 -30.10
C HIS A 3 -13.36 7.59 -28.68
N ILE A 4 -12.52 8.45 -28.09
CA ILE A 4 -12.01 8.20 -26.73
C ILE A 4 -13.06 8.61 -25.70
N GLN A 5 -13.82 9.67 -25.98
CA GLN A 5 -14.96 10.04 -25.12
C GLN A 5 -16.05 8.97 -25.18
N GLU A 6 -16.40 8.47 -26.36
CA GLU A 6 -17.35 7.38 -26.54
C GLU A 6 -16.94 6.11 -25.78
N PHE A 7 -15.64 5.77 -25.81
CA PHE A 7 -15.11 4.66 -25.03
C PHE A 7 -15.27 4.87 -23.51
N ILE A 8 -15.00 6.08 -23.01
CA ILE A 8 -15.21 6.42 -21.59
C ILE A 8 -16.70 6.35 -21.23
N ASP A 9 -17.58 6.90 -22.07
CA ASP A 9 -19.02 6.92 -21.85
C ASP A 9 -19.60 5.50 -21.84
N ALA A 10 -19.08 4.61 -22.70
CA ALA A 10 -19.41 3.19 -22.67
C ALA A 10 -19.00 2.53 -21.35
N MET A 11 -17.79 2.81 -20.83
CA MET A 11 -17.33 2.29 -19.54
C MET A 11 -18.16 2.80 -18.36
N VAL A 12 -18.62 4.05 -18.41
CA VAL A 12 -19.55 4.62 -17.43
C VAL A 12 -20.89 3.90 -17.50
N THR A 13 -21.40 3.63 -18.72
CA THR A 13 -22.65 2.90 -18.95
C THR A 13 -22.58 1.45 -18.45
N GLU A 14 -21.42 0.81 -18.59
CA GLU A 14 -21.12 -0.51 -18.03
C GLU A 14 -21.00 -0.51 -16.49
N GLY A 15 -21.03 0.66 -15.85
CA GLY A 15 -20.94 0.78 -14.39
C GLY A 15 -19.54 0.58 -13.82
N LYS A 16 -18.48 0.78 -14.62
CA LYS A 16 -17.10 0.67 -14.13
C LYS A 16 -16.79 1.78 -13.11
N GLY A 17 -15.96 1.44 -12.13
CA GLY A 17 -15.53 2.41 -11.12
C GLY A 17 -14.76 3.58 -11.74
N ALA A 18 -15.00 4.80 -11.25
CA ALA A 18 -14.36 6.01 -11.76
C ALA A 18 -12.82 5.95 -11.75
N ALA A 19 -12.23 5.27 -10.76
CA ALA A 19 -10.78 5.05 -10.70
C ALA A 19 -10.26 4.16 -11.83
N THR A 20 -11.01 3.12 -12.20
CA THR A 20 -10.67 2.25 -13.33
C THR A 20 -10.68 3.04 -14.63
N ILE A 21 -11.73 3.85 -14.83
CA ILE A 21 -11.87 4.72 -16.01
C ILE A 21 -10.71 5.72 -16.11
N ASP A 22 -10.28 6.29 -14.99
CA ASP A 22 -9.12 7.20 -14.96
C ASP A 22 -7.80 6.48 -15.29
N HIS A 23 -7.62 5.24 -14.80
CA HIS A 23 -6.44 4.44 -15.15
C HIS A 23 -6.38 4.12 -16.64
N GLU A 24 -7.49 3.67 -17.25
CA GLU A 24 -7.57 3.40 -18.69
C GLU A 24 -7.25 4.64 -19.52
N ARG A 25 -7.86 5.79 -19.17
CA ARG A 25 -7.53 7.07 -19.81
C ARG A 25 -6.06 7.42 -19.63
N ALA A 26 -5.49 7.23 -18.44
CA ALA A 26 -4.11 7.59 -18.15
C ALA A 26 -3.12 6.78 -19.00
N GLU A 27 -3.40 5.50 -19.27
CA GLU A 27 -2.61 4.68 -20.19
C GLU A 27 -2.70 5.20 -21.63
N LEU A 28 -3.91 5.47 -22.13
CA LEU A 28 -4.09 6.05 -23.46
C LEU A 28 -3.36 7.39 -23.59
N ARG A 29 -3.44 8.23 -22.56
CA ARG A 29 -2.73 9.51 -22.52
C ARG A 29 -1.23 9.32 -22.58
N ARG A 30 -0.67 8.35 -21.83
CA ARG A 30 0.76 8.00 -21.89
C ARG A 30 1.16 7.54 -23.28
N LEU A 31 0.38 6.64 -23.89
CA LEU A 31 0.63 6.12 -25.24
C LEU A 31 0.70 7.23 -26.29
N PHE A 32 -0.31 8.09 -26.34
CA PHE A 32 -0.34 9.19 -27.32
C PHE A 32 0.77 10.22 -27.08
N ASN A 33 1.10 10.52 -25.82
CA ASN A 33 2.25 11.38 -25.51
C ASN A 33 3.56 10.74 -26.00
N HIS A 34 3.74 9.43 -25.82
CA HIS A 34 4.91 8.72 -26.32
C HIS A 34 4.97 8.77 -27.86
N ALA A 35 3.86 8.50 -28.54
CA ALA A 35 3.78 8.55 -30.00
C ALA A 35 4.13 9.96 -30.56
N ILE A 36 3.63 11.02 -29.92
CA ILE A 36 3.88 12.40 -30.35
C ILE A 36 5.34 12.80 -30.08
N HIS A 37 5.85 12.56 -28.87
CA HIS A 37 7.14 13.10 -28.45
C HIS A 37 8.34 12.23 -28.85
N ILE A 38 8.18 10.90 -28.82
CA ILE A 38 9.28 9.96 -29.07
C ILE A 38 9.23 9.45 -30.50
N TRP A 39 8.08 8.96 -30.97
CA TRP A 39 7.94 8.49 -32.35
C TRP A 39 7.78 9.63 -33.37
N ARG A 40 7.62 10.88 -32.89
CA ARG A 40 7.43 12.08 -33.71
C ARG A 40 6.31 11.92 -34.72
N TRP A 41 5.20 11.30 -34.29
CA TRP A 41 4.01 11.11 -35.11
C TRP A 41 3.34 12.47 -35.39
N ARG A 42 3.76 13.14 -36.47
CA ARG A 42 3.32 14.51 -36.82
C ARG A 42 1.85 14.65 -37.19
N SER A 43 1.18 13.56 -37.55
CA SER A 43 -0.26 13.57 -37.87
C SER A 43 -1.15 13.84 -36.64
N ILE A 44 -0.61 13.77 -35.43
CA ILE A 44 -1.34 14.01 -34.18
C ILE A 44 -0.72 15.23 -33.51
N GLU A 45 -1.32 16.40 -33.69
CA GLU A 45 -0.81 17.63 -33.10
C GLU A 45 -1.11 17.72 -31.59
N THR A 46 -2.24 17.18 -31.16
CA THR A 46 -2.70 17.24 -29.77
C THR A 46 -3.16 15.87 -29.30
N ASN A 47 -2.78 15.50 -28.07
CA ASN A 47 -3.16 14.23 -27.48
C ASN A 47 -4.70 14.13 -27.31
N PRO A 48 -5.36 13.16 -27.96
CA PRO A 48 -6.82 13.01 -27.91
C PRO A 48 -7.35 12.57 -26.55
N ALA A 49 -6.50 12.06 -25.64
CA ALA A 49 -6.88 11.63 -24.30
C ALA A 49 -6.71 12.72 -23.22
N SER A 50 -6.26 13.93 -23.59
CA SER A 50 -5.99 15.00 -22.63
C SER A 50 -7.25 15.74 -22.18
N ASN A 51 -8.16 16.10 -23.10
CA ASN A 51 -9.35 16.92 -22.81
C ASN A 51 -10.62 16.07 -22.92
N LEU A 52 -10.91 15.30 -21.87
CA LEU A 52 -12.07 14.40 -21.81
C LEU A 52 -12.90 14.72 -20.55
N ASN A 53 -14.21 14.53 -20.64
CA ASN A 53 -15.11 14.63 -19.51
C ASN A 53 -14.98 13.36 -18.67
N MET A 54 -14.52 13.54 -17.42
CA MET A 54 -14.24 12.44 -16.51
C MET A 54 -15.29 12.31 -15.41
N PRO A 55 -15.70 11.09 -15.03
CA PRO A 55 -16.52 10.89 -13.85
C PRO A 55 -15.74 11.28 -12.59
N ALA A 56 -16.44 11.85 -11.60
CA ALA A 56 -15.82 12.23 -10.34
C ALA A 56 -15.34 10.98 -9.56
N VAL A 57 -14.04 10.92 -9.27
CA VAL A 57 -13.45 9.84 -8.47
C VAL A 57 -13.66 10.15 -6.98
N ASN A 58 -14.59 9.45 -6.33
CA ASN A 58 -14.76 9.53 -4.87
C ASN A 58 -14.10 8.34 -4.19
N ASN A 59 -12.76 8.33 -4.15
CA ASN A 59 -11.95 7.30 -3.49
C ASN A 59 -11.58 7.66 -2.03
N LYS A 60 -12.50 8.27 -1.28
CA LYS A 60 -12.24 8.57 0.13
C LYS A 60 -12.23 7.28 0.95
N ARG A 61 -11.05 6.90 1.44
CA ARG A 61 -10.88 5.85 2.45
C ARG A 61 -10.87 6.51 3.83
N ASP A 62 -12.05 6.76 4.36
CA ASP A 62 -12.21 7.46 5.65
C ASP A 62 -12.35 6.51 6.85
N ARG A 63 -12.27 5.19 6.63
CA ARG A 63 -12.40 4.20 7.70
C ARG A 63 -11.06 3.87 8.33
N VAL A 64 -10.91 4.23 9.61
CA VAL A 64 -9.83 3.77 10.49
C VAL A 64 -10.36 2.64 11.38
N LEU A 65 -9.54 1.62 11.67
CA LEU A 65 -9.93 0.56 12.59
C LEU A 65 -10.13 1.12 14.00
N SER A 66 -11.24 0.72 14.65
CA SER A 66 -11.47 1.05 16.05
C SER A 66 -10.61 0.18 16.99
N ASN A 67 -10.45 0.62 18.24
CA ASN A 67 -9.70 -0.16 19.24
C ASN A 67 -10.32 -1.55 19.51
N ASP A 68 -11.64 -1.69 19.40
CA ASP A 68 -12.31 -2.98 19.57
C ASP A 68 -12.08 -3.91 18.38
N GLU A 69 -12.06 -3.37 17.16
CA GLU A 69 -11.70 -4.12 15.96
C GLU A 69 -10.23 -4.59 16.03
N TRP A 70 -9.33 -3.74 16.53
CA TRP A 70 -7.93 -4.12 16.80
C TRP A 70 -7.83 -5.31 17.75
N ARG A 71 -8.56 -5.30 18.88
CA ARG A 71 -8.56 -6.41 19.84
C ARG A 71 -9.08 -7.70 19.21
N LYS A 72 -10.19 -7.63 18.47
CA LYS A 72 -10.77 -8.78 17.76
C LYS A 72 -9.79 -9.35 16.73
N MET A 73 -9.11 -8.49 15.98
CA MET A 73 -8.12 -8.89 15.00
C MET A 73 -6.91 -9.57 15.66
N LEU A 74 -6.36 -8.99 16.73
CA LEU A 74 -5.24 -9.59 17.46
C LEU A 74 -5.59 -10.97 18.04
N LYS A 75 -6.82 -11.14 18.57
CA LYS A 75 -7.29 -12.45 19.04
C LYS A 75 -7.33 -13.48 17.92
N ALA A 76 -7.93 -13.14 16.79
CA ALA A 76 -7.98 -14.04 15.63
C ALA A 76 -6.60 -14.38 15.07
N LEU A 77 -5.66 -13.43 15.11
CA LEU A 77 -4.27 -13.65 14.69
C LEU A 77 -3.50 -14.55 15.66
N ALA A 78 -3.79 -14.48 16.95
CA ALA A 78 -3.21 -15.37 17.96
C ALA A 78 -3.67 -16.83 17.79
N GLU A 79 -4.90 -17.03 17.31
CA GLU A 79 -5.45 -18.35 16.97
C GLU A 79 -4.96 -18.85 15.59
N SER A 80 -4.31 -17.99 14.80
CA SER A 80 -3.84 -18.35 13.46
C SER A 80 -2.59 -19.25 13.50
N LYS A 81 -2.45 -20.11 12.50
CA LYS A 81 -1.28 -21.01 12.36
C LYS A 81 0.04 -20.27 12.12
N ASN A 82 -0.02 -18.99 11.72
CA ASN A 82 1.17 -18.23 11.35
C ASN A 82 1.70 -17.42 12.54
N ARG A 83 2.72 -17.98 13.22
CA ARG A 83 3.43 -17.31 14.33
C ARG A 83 4.06 -15.95 13.98
N TYR A 84 4.26 -15.63 12.70
CA TYR A 84 4.90 -14.39 12.25
C TYR A 84 3.91 -13.26 11.98
N ALA A 85 2.60 -13.54 11.96
CA ALA A 85 1.59 -12.54 11.64
C ALA A 85 1.55 -11.39 12.66
N ILE A 86 1.57 -11.72 13.97
CA ILE A 86 1.58 -10.71 15.04
C ILE A 86 2.87 -9.87 15.01
N PRO A 87 4.10 -10.46 15.01
CA PRO A 87 5.33 -9.69 14.91
C PRO A 87 5.39 -8.78 13.68
N LEU A 88 4.90 -9.23 12.53
CA LEU A 88 4.87 -8.45 11.30
C LEU A 88 3.96 -7.22 11.43
N ILE A 89 2.78 -7.39 12.02
CA ILE A 89 1.84 -6.27 12.23
C ILE A 89 2.42 -5.27 13.23
N CYS A 90 3.03 -5.74 14.32
CA CYS A 90 3.73 -4.86 15.26
C CYS A 90 4.85 -4.07 14.55
N LEU A 91 5.65 -4.74 13.72
CA LEU A 91 6.70 -4.09 12.94
C LEU A 91 6.12 -3.00 12.02
N ILE A 92 5.08 -3.31 11.25
CA ILE A 92 4.43 -2.36 10.35
C ILE A 92 3.83 -1.17 11.11
N LEU A 93 3.23 -1.42 12.27
CA LEU A 93 2.63 -0.38 13.11
C LEU A 93 3.68 0.59 13.66
N GLU A 94 4.77 0.06 14.22
CA GLU A 94 5.86 0.86 14.80
C GLU A 94 6.63 1.66 13.73
N THR A 95 6.85 1.05 12.57
CA THR A 95 7.67 1.66 11.51
C THR A 95 6.87 2.45 10.48
N SER A 96 5.53 2.31 10.50
CA SER A 96 4.63 2.84 9.47
C SER A 96 5.08 2.47 8.04
N MET A 97 5.69 1.29 7.88
CA MET A 97 6.13 0.78 6.58
C MET A 97 4.94 0.38 5.72
N ARG A 98 5.11 0.44 4.39
CA ARG A 98 4.14 -0.19 3.48
C ARG A 98 4.19 -1.70 3.71
N SER A 99 3.04 -2.35 3.81
CA SER A 99 2.94 -3.78 4.15
C SER A 99 3.72 -4.70 3.20
N CYS A 100 3.90 -4.31 1.94
CA CYS A 100 4.71 -5.06 0.98
C CYS A 100 6.20 -5.09 1.34
N GLU A 101 6.75 -4.00 1.90
CA GLU A 101 8.19 -3.87 2.18
C GLU A 101 8.68 -4.92 3.17
N PRO A 102 8.09 -5.10 4.37
CA PRO A 102 8.55 -6.14 5.28
C PRO A 102 8.16 -7.55 4.83
N LEU A 103 7.14 -7.70 3.98
CA LEU A 103 6.75 -9.00 3.43
C LEU A 103 7.75 -9.52 2.38
N THR A 104 8.25 -8.65 1.50
CA THR A 104 9.11 -9.07 0.39
C THR A 104 10.59 -8.87 0.68
N GLU A 105 10.97 -7.76 1.33
CA GLU A 105 12.37 -7.32 1.43
C GLU A 105 12.99 -7.48 2.81
N ALA A 106 12.22 -7.53 3.89
CA ALA A 106 12.83 -7.66 5.21
C ALA A 106 13.48 -9.04 5.36
N ARG A 107 14.78 -9.04 5.64
CA ARG A 107 15.55 -10.22 6.05
C ARG A 107 16.28 -9.91 7.35
N TRP A 108 16.53 -10.95 8.15
CA TRP A 108 17.30 -10.81 9.39
C TRP A 108 18.70 -10.23 9.17
N GLY A 109 19.32 -10.51 8.01
CA GLY A 109 20.62 -9.94 7.64
C GLY A 109 20.60 -8.43 7.35
N ASN A 110 19.42 -7.83 7.18
CA ASN A 110 19.26 -6.40 6.98
C ASN A 110 19.03 -5.61 8.28
N VAL A 111 18.99 -6.30 9.42
CA VAL A 111 18.77 -5.69 10.72
C VAL A 111 20.10 -5.34 11.36
N ASN A 112 20.37 -4.04 11.48
CA ASN A 112 21.48 -3.53 12.26
C ASN A 112 21.02 -3.31 13.70
N TRP A 113 21.30 -4.27 14.58
CA TRP A 113 20.90 -4.22 15.99
C TRP A 113 21.60 -3.11 16.79
N THR A 114 22.85 -2.78 16.44
CA THR A 114 23.63 -1.72 17.11
C THR A 114 23.00 -0.35 16.87
N ARG A 115 22.63 -0.07 15.61
CA ARG A 115 22.02 1.21 15.22
C ARG A 115 20.50 1.20 15.36
N ARG A 116 19.90 0.02 15.57
CA ARG A 116 18.46 -0.25 15.55
C ARG A 116 17.82 0.22 14.24
N ILE A 117 18.35 -0.26 13.12
CA ILE A 117 17.89 0.10 11.78
C ILE A 117 17.60 -1.17 10.99
N LEU A 118 16.48 -1.18 10.28
CA LEU A 118 16.20 -2.13 9.20
C LEU A 118 16.56 -1.47 7.87
N GLU A 119 17.52 -2.05 7.17
CA GLU A 119 17.99 -1.54 5.88
C GLU A 119 17.25 -2.23 4.74
N LEU A 120 16.37 -1.52 4.03
CA LEU A 120 15.63 -2.11 2.90
C LEU A 120 16.39 -1.86 1.60
N PRO A 121 16.95 -2.90 0.94
CA PRO A 121 17.76 -2.72 -0.25
C PRO A 121 16.95 -2.36 -1.49
N ASP A 122 15.68 -2.79 -1.57
CA ASP A 122 14.82 -2.57 -2.75
C ASP A 122 13.36 -2.26 -2.36
N SER A 123 13.15 -1.15 -1.64
CA SER A 123 11.78 -0.72 -1.35
C SER A 123 11.15 -0.03 -2.56
N LYS A 124 9.82 0.03 -2.62
CA LYS A 124 9.07 0.78 -3.66
C LYS A 124 9.49 2.26 -3.78
N GLY A 125 10.19 2.82 -2.78
CA GLY A 125 10.78 4.16 -2.79
C GLY A 125 12.32 4.19 -2.88
N GLY A 126 12.97 3.09 -3.25
CA GLY A 126 14.43 2.94 -3.24
C GLY A 126 15.01 2.52 -1.90
N LYS A 127 16.34 2.58 -1.76
CA LYS A 127 17.05 2.22 -0.53
C LYS A 127 16.75 3.21 0.58
N ARG A 128 16.21 2.73 1.72
CA ARG A 128 15.96 3.58 2.89
C ARG A 128 16.24 2.86 4.22
N PRO A 129 16.84 3.55 5.20
CA PRO A 129 16.93 3.06 6.57
C PRO A 129 15.59 3.27 7.29
N VAL A 130 15.06 2.21 7.90
CA VAL A 130 13.88 2.29 8.76
C VAL A 130 14.33 2.17 10.21
N LEU A 131 13.98 3.16 11.03
CA LEU A 131 14.32 3.16 12.45
C LEU A 131 13.47 2.12 13.19
N LEU A 132 14.13 1.16 13.83
CA LEU A 132 13.53 0.22 14.76
C LEU A 132 13.58 0.87 16.16
N GLY A 133 12.76 1.90 16.36
CA GLY A 133 12.65 2.59 17.65
C GLY A 133 12.42 1.59 18.79
N CYS A 134 12.97 1.90 19.96
CA CYS A 134 12.75 1.12 21.19
C CYS A 134 11.25 1.11 21.53
N GLY A 135 10.59 -0.03 21.31
CA GLY A 135 9.23 -0.30 21.76
C GLY A 135 9.13 -0.49 23.28
N TYR A 136 9.61 0.47 24.09
CA TYR A 136 9.44 0.44 25.55
C TYR A 136 7.99 0.65 26.00
N ARG A 137 7.06 0.95 25.07
CA ARG A 137 5.66 1.28 25.38
C ARG A 137 4.66 0.13 25.20
N LEU A 138 5.04 -0.98 24.55
CA LEU A 138 4.13 -2.12 24.31
C LEU A 138 4.45 -3.39 25.13
N GLN A 139 5.63 -3.53 25.73
CA GLN A 139 5.97 -4.70 26.56
C GLN A 139 5.26 -4.72 27.93
N SER A 140 4.72 -3.59 28.40
CA SER A 140 3.96 -3.53 29.66
C SER A 140 2.55 -4.14 29.54
N ALA A 141 2.08 -4.47 28.34
CA ALA A 141 0.75 -5.05 28.11
C ALA A 141 0.76 -6.59 27.95
N VAL A 142 1.93 -7.21 27.72
CA VAL A 142 2.04 -8.66 27.47
C VAL A 142 2.60 -9.41 28.70
N SER A 143 3.24 -8.70 29.63
CA SER A 143 3.89 -9.30 30.81
C SER A 143 2.96 -9.57 32.02
N SER A 144 1.64 -9.40 31.86
CA SER A 144 0.65 -9.69 32.92
C SER A 144 0.00 -11.08 32.82
N THR A 145 0.29 -11.88 31.79
CA THR A 145 -0.35 -13.20 31.61
C THR A 145 0.54 -14.39 31.99
N ASP A 146 1.83 -14.19 32.28
CA ASP A 146 2.79 -15.30 32.55
C ASP A 146 3.11 -15.54 34.04
N ARG A 147 2.27 -15.10 34.99
CA ARG A 147 2.48 -15.35 36.45
C ARG A 147 1.49 -16.31 37.11
N CYS A 148 0.81 -17.17 36.34
CA CYS A 148 0.02 -18.28 36.88
C CYS A 148 0.51 -19.62 36.32
N ASN A 149 1.70 -20.08 36.74
CA ASN A 149 2.03 -21.50 36.87
C ASN A 149 3.45 -21.69 37.40
N THR A 150 3.61 -21.73 38.72
CA THR A 150 4.57 -22.58 39.45
C THR A 150 4.22 -22.52 40.93
N LEU A 151 3.25 -23.33 41.35
CA LEU A 151 3.16 -23.87 42.70
C LEU A 151 2.77 -25.34 42.58
N SER A 152 3.79 -26.19 42.56
CA SER A 152 3.78 -27.60 42.95
C SER A 152 5.19 -27.94 43.40
#